data_AF-A0A6C2DN53-F1
#
_entry.id   AF-A0A6C2DN53-F1
#
_cell.length_a   1.000
_cell.length_b   1.000
_cell.length_c   1.000
_cell.angle_alpha   90.00
_cell.angle_beta   90.00
_cell.angle_gamma   90.00
#
_symmetry.space_group_name_H-M   'P 1'
#
loop_
_entity.id
_entity.type
_entity.pdbx_description
1 polymer ?
#
loop_
_entity_poly.entity_id
_entity_poly.type
_entity_poly.pdbx_seq_one_letter_code
_entity_poly.pdbx_strand_id
1 'polypeptide(L)' 'AVVTKDVPAGVVVAGVPAKVMRELSEAEQQNAIAHAENYYQLSLLHQCSQAKP' A
#
# COMPACT_ATOMS: atom_id res chain seq x y z
N ALA A 1 -9.78 -7.10 -0.17
CA ALA A 1 -9.73 -8.58 -0.24
C ALA A 1 -9.87 -9.13 1.17
N VAL A 2 -10.47 -10.30 1.37
CA VAL A 2 -10.54 -10.95 2.71
C VAL A 2 -9.50 -12.07 2.74
N VAL A 3 -8.42 -11.83 3.46
CA VAL A 3 -7.27 -12.74 3.56
C VAL A 3 -7.47 -13.66 4.77
N THR A 4 -7.47 -14.97 4.53
CA THR A 4 -7.66 -15.99 5.58
C THR A 4 -6.44 -16.88 5.79
N LYS A 5 -5.38 -16.70 4.98
CA LYS A 5 -4.13 -17.46 4.97
C LYS A 5 -2.96 -16.53 4.67
N ASP A 6 -1.74 -16.96 4.96
CA ASP A 6 -0.53 -16.19 4.66
C ASP A 6 -0.40 -15.87 3.16
N VAL A 7 0.09 -14.67 2.87
CA VAL A 7 0.28 -14.15 1.51
C VAL A 7 1.77 -14.17 1.17
N PRO A 8 2.18 -14.79 0.06
CA PRO A 8 3.57 -14.74 -0.41
C PRO A 8 4.07 -13.31 -0.64
N ALA A 9 5.38 -13.09 -0.48
CA ALA A 9 5.97 -11.80 -0.79
C ALA A 9 5.88 -11.50 -2.31
N GLY A 10 5.68 -10.23 -2.67
CA GLY A 10 5.72 -9.78 -4.06
C GLY A 10 4.57 -10.26 -4.94
N VAL A 11 3.39 -10.57 -4.38
CA VAL A 11 2.20 -10.94 -5.16
C VAL A 11 1.02 -10.04 -4.88
N VAL A 12 0.15 -9.89 -5.88
CA VAL A 12 -1.17 -9.27 -5.71
C VAL A 12 -2.19 -10.35 -5.41
N VAL A 13 -2.92 -10.17 -4.30
CA VAL A 13 -4.07 -11.00 -3.95
C VAL A 13 -5.36 -10.21 -4.03
N ALA A 14 -6.44 -10.85 -4.46
CA ALA A 14 -7.76 -10.23 -4.44
C ALA A 14 -8.89 -11.25 -4.21
N GLY A 15 -10.09 -10.74 -3.94
CA GLY A 15 -11.29 -11.55 -3.72
C GLY A 15 -11.62 -11.86 -2.26
N VAL A 16 -12.66 -12.68 -2.08
CA VAL A 16 -13.20 -13.14 -0.80
C VAL A 16 -13.61 -14.62 -0.95
N PRO A 17 -12.87 -15.58 -0.37
CA PRO A 17 -11.53 -15.43 0.22
C PRO A 17 -10.48 -15.06 -0.84
N ALA A 18 -9.44 -14.35 -0.40
CA ALA A 18 -8.40 -13.83 -1.27
C ALA A 18 -7.59 -14.95 -1.95
N LYS A 19 -7.29 -14.77 -3.24
CA LYS A 19 -6.45 -15.65 -4.04
C LYS A 19 -5.32 -14.86 -4.71
N VAL A 20 -4.18 -15.52 -4.93
CA VAL A 20 -3.07 -14.96 -5.72
C VAL A 20 -3.53 -14.75 -7.15
N MET A 21 -3.38 -13.52 -7.64
CA MET A 21 -3.75 -13.16 -9.02
C MET A 21 -2.53 -13.12 -9.93
N ARG A 22 -1.45 -12.47 -9.47
CA ARG A 22 -0.23 -12.27 -10.25
C ARG A 22 0.94 -11.86 -9.35
N GLU A 23 2.14 -11.94 -9.90
CA GLU A 23 3.34 -11.36 -9.31
C GLU A 23 3.39 -9.84 -9.50
N LEU A 24 4.04 -9.15 -8.56
CA LEU A 24 4.30 -7.72 -8.58
C LEU A 24 5.63 -7.47 -9.27
N SER A 25 5.62 -6.66 -10.33
CA SER A 25 6.86 -6.27 -10.99
C SER A 25 7.73 -5.40 -10.07
N GLU A 26 9.04 -5.38 -10.29
CA GLU A 26 9.95 -4.50 -9.55
C GLU A 26 9.50 -3.04 -9.65
N ALA A 27 9.13 -2.55 -10.84
CA ALA A 27 8.65 -1.18 -10.99
C ALA A 27 7.43 -0.85 -10.10
N GLU A 28 6.50 -1.80 -9.95
CA GLU A 28 5.33 -1.62 -9.07
C GLU A 28 5.70 -1.65 -7.58
N GLN A 29 6.68 -2.47 -7.19
CA GLN A 29 7.20 -2.49 -5.81
C GLN A 29 7.83 -1.14 -5.46
N GLN A 30 8.67 -0.61 -6.34
CA GLN A 30 9.33 0.68 -6.17
C GLN A 30 8.30 1.81 -6.12
N ASN A 31 7.28 1.74 -6.97
CA ASN A 31 6.21 2.73 -6.99
C ASN A 31 5.41 2.72 -5.67
N ALA A 32 5.16 1.55 -5.07
CA ALA A 32 4.49 1.47 -3.77
C ALA A 32 5.29 2.17 -2.65
N ILE A 33 6.62 2.03 -2.66
CA ILE A 33 7.52 2.70 -1.71
C ILE A 33 7.47 4.23 -1.93
N ALA A 34 7.66 4.68 -3.16
CA ALA A 34 7.61 6.10 -3.50
C ALA A 34 6.25 6.74 -3.16
N HIS A 35 5.15 6.00 -3.37
CA HIS A 35 3.83 6.44 -2.94
C HIS A 35 3.75 6.59 -1.41
N ALA A 36 4.24 5.62 -0.63
CA ALA A 36 4.24 5.73 0.83
C ALA A 36 5.02 6.96 1.33
N GLU A 37 6.18 7.23 0.74
CA GLU A 37 6.99 8.42 1.06
C GLU A 37 6.24 9.73 0.75
N ASN A 38 5.61 9.82 -0.42
CA ASN A 38 4.84 11.00 -0.81
C ASN A 38 3.65 11.26 0.14
N TYR A 39 2.92 10.20 0.52
CA TYR A 39 1.81 10.33 1.46
C TYR A 39 2.29 10.70 2.87
N TYR A 40 3.46 10.22 3.28
CA TYR A 40 4.09 10.65 4.52
C TYR A 40 4.38 12.15 4.52
N GLN A 41 5.01 12.68 3.46
CA GLN A 41 5.26 14.13 3.34
C GLN A 41 3.96 14.93 3.35
N LEU A 42 2.93 14.46 2.63
CA LEU A 42 1.62 15.11 2.64
C LEU A 42 1.00 15.14 4.05
N SER A 43 1.15 14.04 4.81
CA SER A 43 0.64 13.97 6.19
C SER A 43 1.31 15.00 7.11
N LEU A 44 2.61 15.26 6.94
CA LEU A 44 3.34 16.28 7.71
C LEU A 44 2.85 17.69 7.39
N LEU A 45 2.61 17.97 6.10
CA LEU A 45 2.05 19.26 5.67
C LEU A 45 0.64 19.47 6.27
N HIS A 46 -0.19 18.44 6.23
CA HIS A 46 -1.52 18.48 6.83
C HIS A 46 -1.47 18.56 8.35
N GLN A 47 -0.48 17.97 9.03
CA GLN A 47 -0.31 18.10 10.48
C GLN A 47 -0.05 19.55 10.88
N CYS A 48 0.72 20.29 10.09
CA CYS A 48 0.91 21.73 10.27
C CYS A 48 -0.34 22.55 9.93
N SER A 49 -1.14 22.16 8.93
CA SER A 49 -2.33 22.93 8.51
C SER A 49 -3.61 22.60 9.27
N GLN A 50 -3.71 21.40 9.86
CA GLN A 50 -4.87 20.90 10.63
C GLN A 50 -4.74 21.13 12.14
N ALA A 51 -3.74 21.91 12.58
CA ALA A 51 -3.69 22.49 13.92
C ALA A 51 -4.80 23.54 14.05
N LYS A 52 -6.04 23.08 14.12
CA LYS A 52 -7.21 23.87 14.48
C LYS A 52 -7.20 24.02 16.02
N PRO A 53 -7.35 25.24 16.57
CA PRO A 53 -7.43 25.46 18.02
C PRO A 53 -8.65 24.78 18.65
#